data_AF-A0A9E0IPT8-F1
#
_entry.id   AF-A0A9E0IPT8-F1
#
_cell.length_a   1.000
_cell.length_b   1.000
_cell.length_c   1.000
_cell.angle_alpha   90.00
_cell.angle_beta   90.00
_cell.angle_gamma   90.00
#
_symmetry.space_group_name_H-M   'P 1'
#
loop_
_entity.id
_entity.type
_entity.pdbx_description
1 polymer ?
#
loop_
_entity_poly.entity_id
_entity_poly.type
_entity_poly.pdbx_seq_one_letter_code
_entity_poly.pdbx_strand_id
1 'polypeptide(L)'
;MKGPVLLGLWVAALGASLACAGQRRSDDFVCTRPSDCADGRDCVDGFCVTGGGGGADAAARDGAGACPPQCTSCQAGVCRIVCADADCGAIVCPAGMACDVTCTGSSACMDGVDCSRAASCQVACIGPRACQNGVECGQGPCDVTCTGDAACDDGVDCSDACRCQVVCSGRCASPASCPDLDCETPQDGCSAQPAADCDTCP
;
A
#
# COMPACT_ATOMS: atom_id res chain seq x y z
N MET A 1 83.03 15.48 -30.91
CA MET A 1 82.32 14.30 -30.35
C MET A 1 81.75 14.68 -28.99
N LYS A 2 80.43 14.51 -28.83
CA LYS A 2 79.60 14.31 -27.60
C LYS A 2 80.18 14.82 -26.27
N GLY A 3 79.59 15.73 -25.49
CA GLY A 3 78.19 16.14 -25.32
C GLY A 3 77.86 16.07 -23.81
N PRO A 4 77.25 17.10 -23.16
CA PRO A 4 77.27 17.26 -21.69
C PRO A 4 75.90 16.93 -21.02
N VAL A 5 75.80 17.23 -19.71
CA VAL A 5 74.64 17.86 -19.01
C VAL A 5 73.84 17.04 -17.96
N LEU A 6 73.81 17.62 -16.74
CA LEU A 6 72.80 17.72 -15.62
C LEU A 6 72.26 16.46 -14.92
N LEU A 7 72.30 16.33 -13.58
CA LEU A 7 71.69 17.11 -12.47
C LEU A 7 70.15 16.99 -12.40
N GLY A 8 69.65 16.32 -11.35
CA GLY A 8 68.22 16.20 -11.07
C GLY A 8 67.95 15.94 -9.59
N LEU A 9 67.73 17.01 -8.81
CA LEU A 9 67.19 17.00 -7.45
C LEU A 9 65.71 16.55 -7.49
N TRP A 10 65.33 15.66 -6.58
CA TRP A 10 63.93 15.34 -6.30
C TRP A 10 63.43 16.17 -5.11
N VAL A 11 62.48 17.07 -5.35
CA VAL A 11 61.72 17.80 -4.33
C VAL A 11 60.46 16.99 -4.02
N ALA A 12 60.31 16.57 -2.76
CA ALA A 12 59.11 15.91 -2.26
C ALA A 12 57.97 16.93 -2.11
N ALA A 13 56.89 16.73 -2.87
CA ALA A 13 55.68 17.56 -2.82
C ALA A 13 54.83 17.17 -1.60
N LEU A 14 54.71 18.08 -0.63
CA LEU A 14 53.72 18.06 0.44
C LEU A 14 52.36 18.49 -0.15
N GLY A 15 51.48 17.52 -0.39
CA GLY A 15 50.09 17.77 -0.77
C GLY A 15 49.26 18.21 0.42
N ALA A 16 48.92 19.50 0.48
CA ALA A 16 47.91 20.02 1.40
C ALA A 16 46.52 19.60 0.92
N SER A 17 45.88 18.68 1.64
CA SER A 17 44.47 18.33 1.48
C SER A 17 43.59 19.46 2.03
N LEU A 18 43.18 20.37 1.14
CA LEU A 18 42.07 21.28 1.40
C LEU A 18 40.79 20.46 1.58
N ALA A 19 40.39 20.24 2.82
CA ALA A 19 39.06 19.79 3.17
C ALA A 19 38.06 20.90 2.82
N CYS A 20 37.33 20.76 1.72
CA CYS A 20 36.10 21.51 1.48
C CYS A 20 35.02 20.99 2.44
N ALA A 21 35.11 21.34 3.73
CA ALA A 21 34.01 21.26 4.67
C ALA A 21 33.01 22.40 4.39
N GLY A 22 32.41 22.38 3.19
CA GLY A 22 31.28 23.22 2.86
C GLY A 22 30.06 22.71 3.61
N GLN A 23 29.91 23.11 4.88
CA GLN A 23 28.60 23.07 5.53
C GLN A 23 27.70 24.06 4.78
N ARG A 24 27.05 23.61 3.70
CA ARG A 24 25.96 24.36 3.04
C ARG A 24 24.69 24.33 3.90
N ARG A 25 24.80 24.59 5.20
CA ARG A 25 23.64 24.93 6.03
C ARG A 25 23.63 26.44 6.12
N SER A 26 22.68 27.08 5.45
CA SER A 26 22.48 28.53 5.61
C SER A 26 22.00 28.78 7.03
N ASP A 27 22.64 29.69 7.75
CA ASP A 27 22.19 30.11 9.08
C ASP A 27 20.77 30.71 9.03
N ASP A 28 20.32 31.12 7.85
CA ASP A 28 18.98 31.66 7.56
C ASP A 28 17.82 30.72 7.92
N PHE A 29 18.09 29.42 8.13
CA PHE A 29 17.07 28.44 8.48
C PHE A 29 17.24 27.86 9.88
N VAL A 30 18.11 28.41 10.72
CA VAL A 30 18.25 27.94 12.12
C VAL A 30 17.08 28.45 12.96
N CYS A 31 16.54 27.59 13.82
CA CYS A 31 15.47 27.95 14.73
C CYS A 31 15.68 27.32 16.10
N THR A 32 15.11 27.96 17.12
CA THR A 32 15.03 27.41 18.49
C THR A 32 13.59 27.18 18.93
N ARG A 33 12.63 27.78 18.23
CA ARG A 33 11.19 27.67 18.45
C ARG A 33 10.42 27.90 17.14
N PRO A 34 9.16 27.47 17.03
CA PRO A 34 8.38 27.54 15.80
C PRO A 34 8.22 28.96 15.22
N SER A 35 8.13 29.97 16.07
CA SER A 35 7.99 31.37 15.65
C SER A 35 9.21 31.94 14.92
N ASP A 36 10.36 31.27 14.99
CA ASP A 36 11.58 31.71 14.31
C ASP A 36 11.52 31.38 12.80
N CYS A 37 10.56 30.54 12.37
CA CYS A 37 10.37 30.13 10.99
C CYS A 37 9.37 31.02 10.25
N ALA A 38 9.66 31.33 8.99
CA ALA A 38 8.72 31.98 8.09
C ALA A 38 7.48 31.11 7.84
N ASP A 39 6.36 31.74 7.48
CA ASP A 39 5.07 31.06 7.27
C ASP A 39 5.18 29.81 6.37
N GLY A 40 4.56 28.72 6.81
CA GLY A 40 4.59 27.42 6.11
C GLY A 40 5.81 26.55 6.40
N ARG A 41 6.57 26.86 7.46
CA ARG A 41 7.72 26.07 7.91
C ARG A 41 7.64 25.78 9.40
N ASP A 42 8.22 24.66 9.78
CA ASP A 42 8.24 24.19 11.16
C ASP A 42 9.67 24.02 11.64
N CYS A 43 9.88 24.27 12.92
CA CYS A 43 11.19 24.12 13.54
C CYS A 43 11.42 22.66 13.93
N VAL A 44 12.22 21.93 13.15
CA VAL A 44 12.55 20.52 13.36
C VAL A 44 14.06 20.38 13.52
N ASP A 45 14.51 19.81 14.64
CA ASP A 45 15.93 19.61 14.97
C ASP A 45 16.81 20.85 14.82
N GLY A 46 16.24 22.01 15.15
CA GLY A 46 16.93 23.30 15.08
C GLY A 46 16.94 23.95 13.70
N PHE A 47 16.14 23.45 12.75
CA PHE A 47 16.03 24.03 11.40
C PHE A 47 14.58 24.19 10.91
N CYS A 48 14.31 25.28 10.20
CA CYS A 48 13.02 25.59 9.57
C CYS A 48 12.83 24.80 8.26
N VAL A 49 12.09 23.70 8.34
CA VAL A 49 11.78 22.83 7.20
C VAL A 49 10.40 23.13 6.65
N THR A 50 10.25 23.11 5.32
CA THR A 50 8.94 23.22 4.67
C THR A 50 8.21 21.88 4.80
N GLY A 51 7.06 21.87 5.49
CA GLY A 51 6.17 20.69 5.58
C GLY A 51 6.16 19.94 6.92
N GLY A 52 6.54 20.57 8.04
CA GLY A 52 6.50 19.93 9.38
C GLY A 52 5.17 20.14 10.13
N GLY A 53 4.10 20.49 9.44
CA GLY A 53 2.75 20.58 10.00
C GLY A 53 2.05 19.23 9.95
N GLY A 54 2.49 18.29 10.79
CA GLY A 54 1.85 16.97 10.97
C GLY A 54 2.70 15.82 10.44
N GLY A 55 3.17 14.97 11.36
CA GLY A 55 4.02 13.83 11.04
C GLY A 55 3.43 12.89 9.99
N ALA A 56 4.17 12.72 8.90
CA ALA A 56 4.22 11.51 8.11
C ALA A 56 5.64 11.42 7.55
N ASP A 57 6.37 10.41 7.98
CA ASP A 57 7.70 10.08 7.52
C ASP A 57 7.74 10.03 5.99
N ALA A 58 8.85 10.52 5.43
CA ALA A 58 9.09 10.70 4.01
C ALA A 58 8.61 9.51 3.14
N ALA A 59 7.49 9.69 2.43
CA ALA A 59 7.17 8.88 1.26
C ALA A 59 7.54 9.69 0.00
N ALA A 60 8.44 9.07 -0.77
CA ALA A 60 9.11 9.63 -1.91
C ALA A 60 8.16 10.12 -3.01
N ARG A 61 8.66 11.14 -3.71
CA ARG A 61 8.23 11.57 -5.03
C ARG A 61 8.28 10.36 -5.98
N ASP A 62 7.12 9.92 -6.46
CA ASP A 62 6.91 9.29 -7.77
C ASP A 62 5.40 9.15 -8.01
N GLY A 63 4.79 10.13 -8.70
CA GLY A 63 3.56 10.01 -9.49
C GLY A 63 2.24 9.48 -8.90
N ALA A 64 2.23 8.87 -7.71
CA ALA A 64 1.02 8.36 -7.07
C ALA A 64 0.34 9.53 -6.34
N GLY A 65 -0.94 9.75 -6.63
CA GLY A 65 -1.77 10.69 -5.89
C GLY A 65 -1.68 10.44 -4.38
N ALA A 66 -1.94 11.46 -3.57
CA ALA A 66 -1.99 11.34 -2.13
C ALA A 66 -2.87 10.13 -1.73
N CYS A 67 -2.41 9.36 -0.74
CA CYS A 67 -3.10 8.18 -0.29
C CYS A 67 -4.53 8.54 0.18
N PRO A 68 -5.59 7.90 -0.34
CA PRO A 68 -6.94 8.18 0.09
C PRO A 68 -7.10 7.98 1.62
N PRO A 69 -7.93 8.80 2.30
CA PRO A 69 -8.06 8.77 3.75
C PRO A 69 -8.62 7.46 4.31
N GLN A 70 -9.31 6.67 3.49
CA GLN A 70 -9.81 5.34 3.86
C GLN A 70 -8.72 4.25 3.89
N CYS A 71 -7.53 4.51 3.35
CA CYS A 71 -6.43 3.55 3.33
C CYS A 71 -5.58 3.71 4.60
N THR A 72 -5.18 2.59 5.21
CA THR A 72 -4.19 2.62 6.31
C THR A 72 -2.81 3.03 5.77
N SER A 73 -2.47 2.57 4.57
CA SER A 73 -1.26 2.97 3.86
C SER A 73 -1.45 2.81 2.35
N CYS A 74 -0.59 3.46 1.57
CA CYS A 74 -0.54 3.24 0.12
C CYS A 74 0.87 2.85 -0.30
N GLN A 75 0.98 1.76 -1.06
CA GLN A 75 2.26 1.31 -1.60
C GLN A 75 2.10 1.02 -3.08
N ALA A 76 2.92 1.66 -3.92
CA ALA A 76 2.90 1.50 -5.37
C ALA A 76 1.51 1.68 -6.01
N GLY A 77 0.69 2.59 -5.48
CA GLY A 77 -0.67 2.85 -5.96
C GLY A 77 -1.74 1.86 -5.51
N VAL A 78 -1.41 0.98 -4.54
CA VAL A 78 -2.37 0.07 -3.90
C VAL A 78 -2.80 0.66 -2.56
N CYS A 79 -4.10 0.75 -2.33
CA CYS A 79 -4.70 1.07 -1.03
C CYS A 79 -4.62 -0.16 -0.12
N ARG A 80 -3.86 -0.10 0.97
CA ARG A 80 -3.77 -1.18 1.96
C ARG A 80 -4.57 -0.82 3.20
N ILE A 81 -5.44 -1.72 3.63
CA ILE A 81 -6.28 -1.59 4.82
C ILE A 81 -6.02 -2.82 5.70
N VAL A 82 -5.58 -2.61 6.95
CA VAL A 82 -5.28 -3.70 7.88
C VAL A 82 -6.04 -3.50 9.18
N CYS A 83 -6.91 -4.45 9.52
CA CYS A 83 -7.78 -4.43 10.68
C CYS A 83 -7.47 -5.63 11.60
N ALA A 84 -6.79 -5.37 12.73
CA ALA A 84 -6.23 -6.42 13.59
C ALA A 84 -6.99 -6.67 14.90
N ASP A 85 -7.52 -5.65 15.56
CA ASP A 85 -7.98 -5.79 16.96
C ASP A 85 -9.34 -5.12 17.23
N ALA A 86 -9.87 -4.34 16.29
CA ALA A 86 -11.17 -3.67 16.39
C ALA A 86 -11.91 -3.75 15.05
N ASP A 87 -13.24 -3.58 15.13
CA ASP A 87 -14.08 -3.36 13.95
C ASP A 87 -13.67 -2.02 13.31
N CYS A 88 -13.11 -2.10 12.11
CA CYS A 88 -12.84 -0.95 11.25
C CYS A 88 -14.14 -0.35 10.67
N GLY A 89 -15.28 -1.01 10.89
CA GLY A 89 -16.55 -0.71 10.26
C GLY A 89 -16.55 -1.10 8.79
N ALA A 90 -17.50 -0.53 8.05
CA ALA A 90 -17.64 -0.78 6.62
C ALA A 90 -16.41 -0.31 5.85
N ILE A 91 -15.76 -1.23 5.12
CA ILE A 91 -14.62 -0.92 4.27
C ILE A 91 -15.13 -0.54 2.88
N VAL A 92 -14.77 0.65 2.39
CA VAL A 92 -15.08 1.10 1.03
C VAL A 92 -13.80 1.41 0.28
N CYS A 93 -13.47 0.59 -0.70
CA CYS A 93 -12.24 0.74 -1.48
C CYS A 93 -12.30 1.95 -2.42
N PRO A 94 -11.19 2.69 -2.59
CA PRO A 94 -11.16 3.86 -3.48
C PRO A 94 -11.44 3.49 -4.93
N ALA A 95 -12.19 4.36 -5.62
CA ALA A 95 -12.53 4.15 -7.02
C ALA A 95 -11.28 4.16 -7.93
N GLY A 96 -11.17 3.17 -8.82
CA GLY A 96 -10.07 3.08 -9.79
C GLY A 96 -8.70 2.77 -9.20
N MET A 97 -8.62 2.37 -7.94
CA MET A 97 -7.39 1.97 -7.26
C MET A 97 -7.42 0.48 -6.93
N ALA A 98 -6.26 -0.18 -6.93
CA ALA A 98 -6.14 -1.52 -6.37
C ALA A 98 -6.31 -1.47 -4.85
N CYS A 99 -7.05 -2.41 -4.28
CA CYS A 99 -7.36 -2.46 -2.85
C CYS A 99 -6.91 -3.79 -2.25
N ASP A 100 -6.13 -3.74 -1.17
CA ASP A 100 -5.68 -4.90 -0.39
C ASP A 100 -6.19 -4.73 1.06
N VAL A 101 -7.19 -5.54 1.41
CA VAL A 101 -7.89 -5.51 2.69
C VAL A 101 -7.55 -6.77 3.47
N THR A 102 -7.01 -6.60 4.69
CA THR A 102 -6.66 -7.72 5.58
C THR A 102 -7.34 -7.55 6.93
N CYS A 103 -8.29 -8.43 7.23
CA CYS A 103 -9.10 -8.44 8.45
C CYS A 103 -8.71 -9.65 9.31
N THR A 104 -7.81 -9.45 10.28
CA THR A 104 -7.29 -10.53 11.15
C THR A 104 -7.99 -10.62 12.51
N GLY A 105 -8.57 -9.52 12.98
CA GLY A 105 -9.32 -9.49 14.23
C GLY A 105 -10.68 -10.16 14.12
N SER A 106 -11.20 -10.63 15.25
CA SER A 106 -12.60 -11.06 15.35
C SER A 106 -13.50 -9.88 14.97
N SER A 107 -14.41 -10.08 14.01
CA SER A 107 -15.33 -9.02 13.56
C SER A 107 -14.63 -7.75 13.07
N ALA A 108 -13.39 -7.85 12.56
CA ALA A 108 -12.56 -6.69 12.22
C ALA A 108 -13.08 -5.82 11.06
N CYS A 109 -13.87 -6.39 10.16
CA CYS A 109 -14.52 -5.73 9.02
C CYS A 109 -15.97 -6.23 8.94
N MET A 110 -16.63 -6.36 10.11
CA MET A 110 -17.90 -7.07 10.26
C MET A 110 -18.99 -6.51 9.35
N ASP A 111 -18.97 -5.18 9.19
CA ASP A 111 -19.90 -4.43 8.34
C ASP A 111 -19.75 -4.72 6.83
N GLY A 112 -18.72 -5.46 6.42
CA GLY A 112 -18.47 -5.88 5.05
C GLY A 112 -17.39 -5.07 4.32
N VAL A 113 -17.05 -5.54 3.12
CA VAL A 113 -16.04 -4.94 2.24
C VAL A 113 -16.64 -4.63 0.87
N ASP A 114 -16.72 -3.35 0.52
CA ASP A 114 -17.17 -2.86 -0.78
C ASP A 114 -15.97 -2.54 -1.68
N CYS A 115 -15.79 -3.38 -2.69
CA CYS A 115 -14.81 -3.26 -3.77
C CYS A 115 -15.45 -2.91 -5.13
N SER A 116 -16.74 -2.58 -5.17
CA SER A 116 -17.53 -2.36 -6.40
C SER A 116 -16.89 -1.36 -7.38
N ARG A 117 -16.13 -0.40 -6.84
CA ARG A 117 -15.48 0.69 -7.61
C ARG A 117 -13.96 0.55 -7.73
N ALA A 118 -13.36 -0.44 -7.08
CA ALA A 118 -11.92 -0.66 -7.11
C ALA A 118 -11.46 -1.13 -8.51
N ALA A 119 -10.20 -0.85 -8.87
CA ALA A 119 -9.62 -1.40 -10.11
C ALA A 119 -9.29 -2.89 -9.98
N SER A 120 -8.94 -3.32 -8.77
CA SER A 120 -8.76 -4.71 -8.37
C SER A 120 -8.92 -4.83 -6.86
N CYS A 121 -9.28 -6.01 -6.38
CA CYS A 121 -9.57 -6.21 -4.97
C CYS A 121 -8.94 -7.52 -4.47
N GLN A 122 -8.20 -7.44 -3.37
CA GLN A 122 -7.69 -8.58 -2.63
C GLN A 122 -8.19 -8.46 -1.19
N VAL A 123 -8.94 -9.46 -0.72
CA VAL A 123 -9.56 -9.45 0.62
C VAL A 123 -9.18 -10.72 1.37
N ALA A 124 -8.62 -10.55 2.56
CA ALA A 124 -8.29 -11.64 3.47
C ALA A 124 -9.08 -11.51 4.78
N CYS A 125 -10.16 -12.27 4.89
CA CYS A 125 -11.02 -12.38 6.07
C CYS A 125 -10.53 -13.56 6.93
N ILE A 126 -9.57 -13.28 7.80
CA ILE A 126 -8.82 -14.28 8.57
C ILE A 126 -9.41 -14.47 9.98
N GLY A 127 -9.82 -13.38 10.62
CA GLY A 127 -10.47 -13.46 11.93
C GLY A 127 -11.86 -14.10 11.86
N PRO A 128 -12.37 -14.66 12.98
CA PRO A 128 -13.73 -15.16 13.02
C PRO A 128 -14.72 -14.01 12.76
N ARG A 129 -15.71 -14.24 11.90
CA ARG A 129 -16.68 -13.22 11.45
C ARG A 129 -16.04 -11.95 10.90
N ALA A 130 -14.80 -12.03 10.39
CA ALA A 130 -14.04 -10.85 9.99
C ALA A 130 -14.74 -10.02 8.92
N CYS A 131 -15.44 -10.63 7.96
CA CYS A 131 -16.21 -9.96 6.91
C CYS A 131 -17.64 -10.52 6.90
N GLN A 132 -18.28 -10.59 8.07
CA GLN A 132 -19.54 -11.30 8.26
C GLN A 132 -20.61 -10.91 7.24
N ASN A 133 -20.76 -9.60 7.00
CA ASN A 133 -21.73 -9.04 6.06
C ASN A 133 -21.31 -9.14 4.59
N GLY A 134 -20.28 -9.95 4.29
CA GLY A 134 -19.86 -10.30 2.95
C GLY A 134 -18.86 -9.35 2.31
N VAL A 135 -18.56 -9.65 1.05
CA VAL A 135 -17.64 -8.90 0.19
C VAL A 135 -18.31 -8.66 -1.15
N GLU A 136 -18.38 -7.41 -1.59
CA GLU A 136 -18.92 -7.00 -2.89
C GLU A 136 -17.78 -6.65 -3.84
N CYS A 137 -17.54 -7.48 -4.85
CA CYS A 137 -16.51 -7.27 -5.86
C CYS A 137 -17.02 -6.39 -7.01
N GLY A 138 -16.13 -5.53 -7.53
CA GLY A 138 -16.39 -4.74 -8.73
C GLY A 138 -16.01 -5.44 -10.02
N GLN A 139 -15.94 -4.68 -11.11
CA GLN A 139 -15.65 -5.19 -12.46
C GLN A 139 -14.23 -5.73 -12.67
N GLY A 140 -13.29 -5.40 -11.77
CA GLY A 140 -11.91 -5.84 -11.85
C GLY A 140 -11.69 -7.27 -11.32
N PRO A 141 -10.43 -7.74 -11.31
CA PRO A 141 -10.10 -9.01 -10.67
C PRO A 141 -10.32 -8.91 -9.16
N CYS A 142 -10.98 -9.93 -8.59
CA CYS A 142 -11.29 -10.03 -7.18
C CYS A 142 -10.78 -11.35 -6.58
N ASP A 143 -9.90 -11.28 -5.58
CA ASP A 143 -9.41 -12.43 -4.84
C ASP A 143 -9.86 -12.33 -3.39
N VAL A 144 -10.71 -13.26 -2.95
CA VAL A 144 -11.27 -13.29 -1.60
C VAL A 144 -10.87 -14.57 -0.89
N THR A 145 -10.29 -14.43 0.30
CA THR A 145 -9.89 -15.56 1.16
C THR A 145 -10.62 -15.46 2.49
N CYS A 146 -11.49 -16.43 2.76
CA CYS A 146 -12.29 -16.54 3.98
C CYS A 146 -11.78 -17.73 4.80
N THR A 147 -10.89 -17.46 5.78
CA THR A 147 -10.27 -18.51 6.60
C THR A 147 -10.72 -18.51 8.05
N GLY A 148 -11.33 -17.43 8.52
CA GLY A 148 -11.96 -17.39 9.83
C GLY A 148 -13.30 -18.13 9.85
N ASP A 149 -13.69 -18.60 11.04
CA ASP A 149 -15.03 -19.15 11.28
C ASP A 149 -16.10 -18.12 10.94
N ALA A 150 -17.06 -18.50 10.09
CA ALA A 150 -18.11 -17.61 9.56
C ALA A 150 -17.57 -16.27 9.01
N ALA A 151 -16.34 -16.25 8.46
CA ALA A 151 -15.68 -15.02 8.05
C ALA A 151 -16.39 -14.30 6.90
N CYS A 152 -17.15 -15.00 6.07
CA CYS A 152 -17.91 -14.47 4.93
C CYS A 152 -19.31 -15.11 4.94
N ASP A 153 -20.02 -14.94 6.06
CA ASP A 153 -21.28 -15.66 6.34
C ASP A 153 -22.38 -15.29 5.34
N ASP A 154 -22.46 -14.01 5.00
CA ASP A 154 -23.40 -13.47 4.00
C ASP A 154 -22.93 -13.67 2.54
N GLY A 155 -21.76 -14.31 2.35
CA GLY A 155 -21.23 -14.68 1.05
C GLY A 155 -20.28 -13.67 0.41
N VAL A 156 -19.95 -13.92 -0.85
CA VAL A 156 -19.09 -13.07 -1.67
C VAL A 156 -19.79 -12.86 -3.01
N ASP A 157 -20.06 -11.60 -3.37
CA ASP A 157 -20.66 -11.26 -4.66
C ASP A 157 -19.56 -10.91 -5.66
N CYS A 158 -19.38 -11.79 -6.65
CA CYS A 158 -18.47 -11.62 -7.77
C CYS A 158 -19.21 -11.49 -9.11
N SER A 159 -20.53 -11.27 -9.11
CA SER A 159 -21.35 -11.31 -10.33
C SER A 159 -20.87 -10.34 -11.42
N ASP A 160 -20.26 -9.22 -11.03
CA ASP A 160 -19.76 -8.20 -11.95
C ASP A 160 -18.27 -8.36 -12.29
N ALA A 161 -17.52 -9.24 -11.63
CA ALA A 161 -16.07 -9.32 -11.74
C ALA A 161 -15.62 -10.00 -13.05
N CYS A 162 -14.62 -9.43 -13.73
CA CYS A 162 -14.01 -10.09 -14.91
C CYS A 162 -13.21 -11.35 -14.54
N ARG A 163 -12.77 -11.46 -13.28
CA ARG A 163 -12.11 -12.61 -12.69
C ARG A 163 -12.43 -12.66 -11.20
N CYS A 164 -12.83 -13.84 -10.72
CA CYS A 164 -13.06 -14.02 -9.28
C CYS A 164 -12.47 -15.33 -8.77
N GLN A 165 -11.68 -15.21 -7.70
CA GLN A 165 -11.22 -16.35 -6.90
C GLN A 165 -11.75 -16.22 -5.47
N VAL A 166 -12.56 -17.17 -5.02
CA VAL A 166 -13.00 -17.25 -3.62
C VAL A 166 -12.53 -18.54 -3.01
N VAL A 167 -11.75 -18.44 -1.94
CA VAL A 167 -11.23 -19.58 -1.18
C VAL A 167 -11.78 -19.53 0.23
N CYS A 168 -12.58 -20.53 0.59
CA CYS A 168 -13.10 -20.73 1.94
C CYS A 168 -12.36 -21.89 2.62
N SER A 169 -12.03 -21.77 3.92
CA SER A 169 -11.47 -22.88 4.72
C SER A 169 -12.55 -23.89 5.12
N GLY A 170 -13.25 -24.45 4.11
CA GLY A 170 -14.46 -25.25 4.27
C GLY A 170 -15.46 -24.92 3.17
N ARG A 171 -16.75 -24.91 3.52
CA ARG A 171 -17.79 -24.30 2.69
C ARG A 171 -17.98 -22.85 3.13
N CYS A 172 -18.16 -21.95 2.19
CA CYS A 172 -18.71 -20.64 2.52
C CYS A 172 -20.13 -20.85 3.07
N ALA A 173 -20.52 -20.14 4.13
CA ALA A 173 -21.82 -20.38 4.77
C ALA A 173 -22.98 -20.04 3.82
N SER A 174 -22.80 -18.98 3.04
CA SER A 174 -23.55 -18.68 1.83
C SER A 174 -22.64 -18.90 0.60
N PRO A 175 -23.15 -19.49 -0.49
CA PRO A 175 -22.37 -19.66 -1.71
C PRO A 175 -21.97 -18.32 -2.30
N ALA A 176 -20.75 -18.25 -2.86
CA ALA A 176 -20.30 -17.10 -3.61
C ALA A 176 -21.07 -16.99 -4.95
N SER A 177 -21.48 -15.78 -5.32
CA SER A 177 -22.06 -15.49 -6.63
C SER A 177 -20.93 -15.31 -7.65
N CYS A 178 -20.62 -16.32 -8.44
CA CYS A 178 -19.54 -16.26 -9.42
C CYS A 178 -19.97 -15.56 -10.73
N PRO A 179 -19.01 -14.99 -11.52
CA PRO A 179 -19.33 -14.32 -12.79
C PRO A 179 -20.01 -15.23 -13.81
N ASP A 180 -19.66 -16.51 -13.79
CA ASP A 180 -20.31 -17.58 -14.57
C ASP A 180 -20.49 -18.82 -13.66
N LEU A 181 -21.51 -19.62 -13.93
CA LEU A 181 -21.78 -20.86 -13.20
C LEU A 181 -20.68 -21.91 -13.41
N ASP A 182 -19.98 -21.86 -14.55
CA ASP A 182 -18.84 -22.74 -14.83
C ASP A 182 -17.61 -22.40 -13.96
N CYS A 183 -17.64 -21.25 -13.26
CA CYS A 183 -16.60 -20.82 -12.32
C CYS A 183 -16.86 -21.26 -10.88
N GLU A 184 -18.01 -21.86 -10.58
CA GLU A 184 -18.34 -22.35 -9.24
C GLU A 184 -17.45 -23.55 -8.86
N THR A 185 -17.05 -23.60 -7.60
CA THR A 185 -16.27 -24.71 -7.04
C THR A 185 -17.14 -25.58 -6.12
N PRO A 186 -16.80 -26.86 -5.89
CA PRO A 186 -17.58 -27.75 -5.01
C PRO A 186 -17.71 -27.30 -3.55
N GLN A 187 -16.93 -26.29 -3.15
CA GLN A 187 -16.84 -25.71 -1.80
C GLN A 187 -17.58 -24.37 -1.70
N ASP A 188 -18.49 -24.09 -2.64
CA ASP A 188 -19.33 -22.90 -2.64
C ASP A 188 -18.53 -21.59 -2.83
N GLY A 189 -17.32 -21.68 -3.40
CA GLY A 189 -16.47 -20.56 -3.81
C GLY A 189 -16.32 -20.46 -5.35
N CYS A 190 -15.52 -19.51 -5.84
CA CYS A 190 -15.27 -19.27 -7.26
C CYS A 190 -13.82 -19.60 -7.65
N SER A 191 -13.63 -20.08 -8.87
CA SER A 191 -12.33 -20.36 -9.47
C SER A 191 -11.99 -19.32 -10.53
N ALA A 192 -10.80 -18.72 -10.44
CA ALA A 192 -10.24 -17.86 -11.48
C ALA A 192 -9.48 -18.66 -12.57
N GLN A 193 -9.77 -19.96 -12.72
CA GLN A 193 -9.02 -20.79 -13.66
C GLN A 193 -9.34 -20.44 -15.12
N PRO A 194 -8.32 -20.31 -16.00
CA PRO A 194 -8.53 -19.99 -17.41
C PRO A 194 -9.31 -21.06 -18.21
N ALA A 195 -9.42 -22.28 -17.67
CA ALA A 195 -10.00 -23.42 -18.37
C ALA A 195 -11.51 -23.31 -18.60
N ALA A 196 -12.18 -22.40 -17.90
CA ALA A 196 -13.63 -22.16 -17.98
C ALA A 196 -13.95 -20.69 -18.34
N ASP A 197 -13.00 -19.96 -18.95
CA ASP A 197 -13.14 -18.53 -19.25
C ASP A 197 -13.48 -17.66 -18.02
N CYS A 198 -13.10 -18.11 -16.82
CA CYS A 198 -13.35 -17.42 -15.55
C CYS A 198 -12.37 -16.27 -15.24
N ASP A 199 -11.45 -16.00 -16.16
CA ASP A 199 -10.53 -14.87 -16.14
C ASP A 199 -10.60 -14.18 -17.51
N THR A 200 -11.48 -13.20 -17.62
CA THR A 200 -11.70 -12.38 -18.82
C THR A 200 -11.13 -10.97 -18.66
N CYS A 201 -10.36 -10.73 -17.61
CA CYS A 201 -9.80 -9.41 -17.35
C CYS A 201 -8.83 -9.01 -18.49
N PRO A 202 -8.85 -7.73 -18.91
CA PRO A 202 -8.07 -7.24 -20.05
C PRO A 202 -6.57 -7.06 -19.76
#